data_AF-A0A497LKP3-F1
#
_entry.id   AF-A0A497LKP3-F1
#
_cell.length_a   1.000
_cell.length_b   1.000
_cell.length_c   1.000
_cell.angle_alpha   90.00
_cell.angle_beta   90.00
_cell.angle_gamma   90.00
#
_symmetry.space_group_name_H-M   'P 1'
#
loop_
_entity.id
_entity.type
_entity.pdbx_description
1 polymer ?
#
loop_
_entity_poly.entity_id
_entity_poly.type
_entity_poly.pdbx_seq_one_letter_code
_entity_poly.pdbx_strand_id
1 'polypeptide(L)'
;MLAVVRVPTVSKPEVQALAARAWVSHMLDTLGFLQGKFGEQSVKAYIDWMGSQTAKKFKAARASSPAKFAEANALTAKNVYGGKVKLKTGPDRAILRITECGWLKALTELPSSIRASREDYCNGCLAFFSVVAANLGLNLKGKLLEKGCRMAIRKKA
;
A
#
# COMPACT_ATOMS: atom_id res chain seq x y z
N MET A 1 -30.71 -27.86 -0.39
CA MET A 1 -30.26 -27.75 -1.79
C MET A 1 -29.62 -26.38 -1.96
N LEU A 2 -28.43 -26.31 -2.57
CA LEU A 2 -27.78 -25.04 -2.91
C LEU A 2 -28.16 -24.67 -4.35
N ALA A 3 -28.53 -23.41 -4.59
CA ALA A 3 -28.87 -22.91 -5.93
C ALA A 3 -27.59 -22.47 -6.67
N VAL A 4 -27.49 -22.80 -7.95
CA VAL A 4 -26.42 -22.28 -8.82
C VAL A 4 -26.81 -20.88 -9.28
N VAL A 5 -26.03 -19.88 -8.87
CA VAL A 5 -26.22 -18.48 -9.26
C VAL A 5 -25.12 -18.07 -10.24
N ARG A 6 -25.50 -17.42 -11.34
CA ARG A 6 -24.54 -16.88 -12.32
C ARG A 6 -23.83 -15.66 -11.75
N VAL A 7 -22.50 -15.71 -11.68
CA VAL A 7 -21.67 -14.57 -11.26
C VAL A 7 -21.48 -13.62 -12.45
N PRO A 8 -21.76 -12.31 -12.31
CA PRO A 8 -21.59 -11.34 -13.39
C PRO A 8 -20.12 -11.00 -13.65
N THR A 9 -19.78 -10.74 -14.92
CA THR A 9 -18.50 -10.12 -15.30
C THR A 9 -18.56 -8.62 -15.02
N VAL A 10 -17.55 -8.08 -14.34
CA VAL A 10 -17.46 -6.65 -14.01
C VAL A 10 -16.33 -5.96 -14.80
N SER A 11 -16.41 -4.65 -14.92
CA SER A 11 -15.41 -3.82 -15.60
C SER A 11 -14.09 -3.72 -14.81
N LYS A 12 -12.99 -3.34 -15.47
CA LYS A 12 -11.70 -3.16 -14.81
C LYS A 12 -11.73 -2.15 -13.65
N PRO A 13 -12.36 -0.96 -13.77
CA PRO A 13 -12.48 -0.03 -12.65
C PRO A 13 -13.24 -0.63 -11.45
N GLU A 14 -14.26 -1.45 -11.70
CA GLU A 14 -15.00 -2.14 -10.64
C GLU A 14 -14.15 -3.20 -9.96
N VAL A 15 -13.38 -4.01 -10.71
CA VAL A 15 -12.41 -4.95 -10.14
C VAL A 15 -11.39 -4.22 -9.25
N GLN A 16 -10.88 -3.07 -9.70
CA GLN A 16 -9.92 -2.28 -8.93
C GLN A 16 -10.52 -1.72 -7.64
N ALA A 17 -11.76 -1.25 -7.69
CA ALA A 17 -12.48 -0.77 -6.51
C ALA A 17 -12.73 -1.91 -5.52
N LEU A 18 -13.16 -3.09 -6.00
CA LEU A 18 -13.35 -4.29 -5.17
C LEU A 18 -12.03 -4.73 -4.53
N ALA A 19 -10.95 -4.78 -5.28
CA ALA A 19 -9.63 -5.14 -4.76
C ALA A 19 -9.15 -4.15 -3.70
N ALA A 20 -9.34 -2.84 -3.92
CA ALA A 20 -8.96 -1.80 -2.95
C ALA A 20 -9.77 -1.91 -1.66
N ARG A 21 -11.09 -2.10 -1.74
CA ARG A 21 -11.97 -2.29 -0.58
C ARG A 21 -11.58 -3.55 0.20
N ALA A 22 -11.44 -4.69 -0.49
CA ALA A 22 -11.06 -5.95 0.15
C ALA A 22 -9.71 -5.82 0.89
N TRP A 23 -8.72 -5.18 0.27
CA TRP A 23 -7.43 -4.94 0.90
C TRP A 23 -7.53 -4.02 2.13
N VAL A 24 -8.22 -2.88 2.00
CA VAL A 24 -8.35 -1.91 3.09
C VAL A 24 -9.10 -2.52 4.28
N SER A 25 -10.23 -3.17 4.04
CA SER A 25 -11.02 -3.84 5.09
C SER A 25 -10.19 -4.89 5.82
N HIS A 26 -9.54 -5.80 5.07
CA HIS A 26 -8.70 -6.83 5.65
C HIS A 26 -7.55 -6.25 6.49
N MET A 27 -6.91 -5.18 6.03
CA MET A 27 -5.84 -4.53 6.77
C MET A 27 -6.35 -3.87 8.06
N LEU A 28 -7.50 -3.18 8.02
CA LEU A 28 -8.08 -2.58 9.22
C LEU A 28 -8.48 -3.65 10.25
N ASP A 29 -9.11 -4.74 9.81
CA ASP A 29 -9.49 -5.85 10.68
C ASP A 29 -8.27 -6.51 11.31
N THR A 30 -7.22 -6.75 10.52
CA THR A 30 -5.98 -7.39 11.00
C THR A 30 -5.29 -6.51 12.04
N LEU A 31 -5.10 -5.21 11.74
CA LEU A 31 -4.41 -4.30 12.65
C LEU A 31 -5.25 -4.04 13.90
N GLY A 32 -6.58 -3.90 13.76
CA GLY A 32 -7.50 -3.74 14.88
C GLY A 32 -7.53 -4.96 15.80
N PHE A 33 -7.53 -6.18 15.23
CA PHE A 33 -7.43 -7.42 16.00
C PHE A 33 -6.12 -7.50 16.76
N LEU A 34 -4.99 -7.21 16.10
CA LEU A 34 -3.67 -7.24 16.74
C LEU A 34 -3.61 -6.25 17.89
N GLN A 35 -4.03 -5.01 17.66
CA GLN A 35 -4.05 -3.97 18.67
C GLN A 35 -4.96 -4.33 19.84
N GLY A 36 -6.18 -4.80 19.56
CA GLY A 36 -7.16 -5.13 20.60
C GLY A 36 -6.77 -6.35 21.44
N LYS A 37 -6.15 -7.37 20.83
CA LYS A 37 -5.80 -8.62 21.52
C LYS A 37 -4.40 -8.63 22.13
N PHE A 38 -3.45 -7.95 21.51
CA PHE A 38 -2.02 -8.03 21.85
C PHE A 38 -1.37 -6.65 22.09
N GLY A 39 -2.15 -5.57 22.07
CA GLY A 39 -1.69 -4.21 22.33
C GLY A 39 -0.99 -3.54 21.15
N GLU A 40 -0.73 -2.24 21.28
CA GLU A 40 -0.20 -1.40 20.19
C GLU A 40 1.17 -1.85 19.67
N GLN A 41 2.03 -2.38 20.54
CA GLN A 41 3.36 -2.85 20.15
C GLN A 41 3.29 -4.01 19.13
N SER A 42 2.22 -4.81 19.17
CA SER A 42 2.02 -5.92 18.22
C SER A 42 1.81 -5.44 16.79
N VAL A 43 1.16 -4.27 16.61
CA VAL A 43 0.95 -3.64 15.31
C VAL A 43 2.29 -3.26 14.68
N LYS A 44 3.18 -2.64 15.48
CA LYS A 44 4.52 -2.30 15.02
C LYS A 44 5.32 -3.55 14.65
N ALA A 45 5.32 -4.56 15.50
CA ALA A 45 6.02 -5.83 15.25
C ALA A 45 5.52 -6.51 13.96
N TYR A 46 4.21 -6.48 13.73
CA TYR A 46 3.60 -7.00 12.50
C TYR A 46 4.03 -6.21 11.26
N ILE A 47 4.02 -4.88 11.29
CA ILE A 47 4.49 -4.03 10.18
C ILE A 47 5.97 -4.30 9.88
N ASP A 48 6.82 -4.40 10.92
CA ASP A 48 8.25 -4.69 10.76
C ASP A 48 8.47 -6.06 10.10
N TRP A 49 7.78 -7.09 10.58
CA TRP A 49 7.83 -8.43 10.01
C TRP A 49 7.31 -8.46 8.56
N MET A 50 6.12 -7.91 8.30
CA MET A 50 5.53 -7.84 6.96
C MET A 50 6.41 -7.07 5.98
N GLY A 51 7.01 -5.96 6.43
CA GLY A 51 7.93 -5.15 5.64
C GLY A 51 9.18 -5.94 5.25
N SER A 52 9.75 -6.72 6.18
CA SER A 52 10.87 -7.63 5.89
C SER A 52 10.50 -8.72 4.88
N GLN A 53 9.36 -9.40 5.07
CA GLN A 53 8.91 -10.42 4.10
C GLN A 53 8.65 -9.82 2.72
N THR A 54 8.05 -8.64 2.67
CA THR A 54 7.81 -7.93 1.40
C THR A 54 9.12 -7.57 0.72
N ALA A 55 10.12 -7.05 1.45
CA ALA A 55 11.44 -6.78 0.90
C ALA A 55 12.10 -8.03 0.31
N LYS A 56 11.95 -9.21 0.92
CA LYS A 56 12.44 -10.48 0.33
C LYS A 56 11.78 -10.76 -1.02
N LYS A 57 10.47 -10.56 -1.16
CA LYS A 57 9.75 -10.71 -2.44
C LYS A 57 10.26 -9.74 -3.50
N PHE A 58 10.51 -8.48 -3.13
CA PHE A 58 11.12 -7.51 -4.05
C PHE A 58 12.53 -7.92 -4.48
N LYS A 59 13.37 -8.42 -3.57
CA LYS A 59 14.71 -8.95 -3.92
C LYS A 59 14.61 -10.13 -4.89
N ALA A 60 13.72 -11.10 -4.61
CA ALA A 60 13.49 -12.25 -5.49
C ALA A 60 13.02 -11.84 -6.89
N ALA A 61 12.18 -10.80 -6.98
CA ALA A 61 11.73 -10.21 -8.24
C ALA A 61 12.75 -9.26 -8.90
N ARG A 62 13.99 -9.16 -8.38
CA ARG A 62 15.04 -8.23 -8.84
C ARG A 62 14.60 -6.76 -8.86
N ALA A 63 13.73 -6.38 -7.92
CA ALA A 63 13.15 -5.05 -7.79
C ALA A 63 13.70 -4.25 -6.61
N SER A 64 15.01 -4.38 -6.33
CA SER A 64 15.68 -3.75 -5.18
C SER A 64 16.29 -2.36 -5.46
N SER A 65 16.39 -1.93 -6.73
CA SER A 65 16.88 -0.58 -7.05
C SER A 65 15.81 0.48 -6.79
N PRO A 66 16.17 1.77 -6.59
CA PRO A 66 15.19 2.85 -6.42
C PRO A 66 14.15 2.89 -7.54
N ALA A 67 14.59 2.77 -8.79
CA ALA A 67 13.72 2.77 -9.96
C ALA A 67 12.76 1.58 -9.95
N LYS A 68 13.28 0.35 -9.77
CA LYS A 68 12.46 -0.87 -9.81
C LYS A 68 11.48 -0.97 -8.64
N PHE A 69 11.89 -0.55 -7.45
CA PHE A 69 11.01 -0.45 -6.30
C PHE A 69 9.86 0.53 -6.57
N ALA A 70 10.16 1.71 -7.12
CA ALA A 70 9.14 2.70 -7.47
C ALA A 70 8.21 2.23 -8.61
N GLU A 71 8.76 1.58 -9.64
CA GLU A 71 8.00 1.02 -10.77
C GLU A 71 7.00 -0.03 -10.29
N ALA A 72 7.43 -1.00 -9.49
CA ALA A 72 6.55 -2.05 -8.97
C ALA A 72 5.40 -1.47 -8.13
N ASN A 73 5.69 -0.50 -7.26
CA ASN A 73 4.65 0.18 -6.49
C ASN A 73 3.71 1.03 -7.38
N ALA A 74 4.23 1.68 -8.41
CA ALA A 74 3.44 2.46 -9.36
C ALA A 74 2.50 1.56 -10.17
N LEU A 75 2.98 0.40 -10.63
CA LEU A 75 2.20 -0.59 -11.35
C LEU A 75 1.07 -1.13 -10.49
N THR A 76 1.35 -1.49 -9.25
CA THR A 76 0.34 -1.97 -8.29
C THR A 76 -0.71 -0.89 -8.03
N ALA A 77 -0.28 0.33 -7.68
CA ALA A 77 -1.20 1.43 -7.40
C ALA A 77 -2.10 1.74 -8.60
N LYS A 78 -1.56 1.77 -9.83
CA LYS A 78 -2.32 2.10 -11.05
C LYS A 78 -3.22 0.96 -11.52
N ASN A 79 -2.68 -0.25 -11.58
CA ASN A 79 -3.32 -1.36 -12.30
C ASN A 79 -4.14 -2.28 -11.40
N VAL A 80 -3.77 -2.44 -10.13
CA VAL A 80 -4.49 -3.32 -9.20
C VAL A 80 -5.55 -2.54 -8.42
N TYR A 81 -5.20 -1.32 -7.98
CA TYR A 81 -6.06 -0.56 -7.07
C TYR A 81 -6.68 0.70 -7.69
N GLY A 82 -6.43 0.98 -8.98
CA GLY A 82 -7.11 2.05 -9.71
C GLY A 82 -6.66 3.48 -9.35
N GLY A 83 -5.43 3.65 -8.90
CA GLY A 83 -4.84 4.96 -8.62
C GLY A 83 -4.30 5.69 -9.86
N LYS A 84 -4.14 7.01 -9.75
CA LYS A 84 -3.41 7.83 -10.73
C LYS A 84 -2.00 8.10 -10.22
N VAL A 85 -1.00 7.80 -11.04
CA VAL A 85 0.41 7.88 -10.65
C VAL A 85 1.24 8.67 -11.66
N LYS A 86 2.26 9.36 -11.16
CA LYS A 86 3.37 9.95 -11.93
C LYS A 86 4.66 9.43 -11.35
N LEU A 87 5.52 8.87 -12.20
CA LEU A 87 6.80 8.29 -11.80
C LEU A 87 7.94 9.01 -12.53
N LYS A 88 8.97 9.40 -11.79
CA LYS A 88 10.25 9.86 -12.33
C LYS A 88 11.35 8.96 -11.78
N THR A 89 12.18 8.39 -12.64
CA THR A 89 13.27 7.49 -12.26
C THR A 89 14.62 8.04 -12.72
N GLY A 90 15.67 7.61 -12.03
CA GLY A 90 17.08 7.79 -12.38
C GLY A 90 17.90 6.66 -11.75
N PRO A 91 19.22 6.61 -11.98
CA PRO A 91 20.05 5.48 -11.55
C PRO A 91 19.99 5.19 -10.04
N ASP A 92 20.05 6.24 -9.22
CA ASP A 92 20.12 6.12 -7.76
C ASP A 92 18.95 6.77 -7.02
N ARG A 93 17.95 7.24 -7.76
CA ARG A 93 16.77 7.92 -7.18
C ARG A 93 15.51 7.67 -7.98
N ALA A 94 14.37 7.69 -7.30
CA ALA A 94 13.06 7.71 -7.92
C ALA A 94 12.09 8.59 -7.12
N ILE A 95 11.11 9.16 -7.80
CA ILE A 95 10.00 9.89 -7.21
C ILE A 95 8.71 9.30 -7.75
N LEU A 96 7.97 8.61 -6.89
CA LEU A 96 6.61 8.15 -7.17
C LEU A 96 5.62 9.12 -6.53
N ARG A 97 4.73 9.69 -7.35
CA ARG A 97 3.61 10.51 -6.89
C ARG A 97 2.31 9.80 -7.22
N ILE A 98 1.58 9.37 -6.22
CA ILE A 98 0.21 8.88 -6.33
C ILE A 98 -0.71 10.09 -6.15
N THR A 99 -1.27 10.60 -7.23
CA THR A 99 -2.12 11.80 -7.22
C THR A 99 -3.55 11.49 -6.81
N GLU A 100 -4.02 10.29 -7.11
CA GLU A 100 -5.28 9.74 -6.61
C GLU A 100 -5.00 8.31 -6.13
N CYS A 101 -5.28 8.02 -4.86
CA CYS A 101 -4.99 6.74 -4.22
C CYS A 101 -6.25 5.89 -4.11
N GLY A 102 -6.24 4.72 -4.75
CA GLY A 102 -7.36 3.77 -4.71
C GLY A 102 -7.70 3.27 -3.30
N TRP A 103 -6.68 3.02 -2.47
CA TRP A 103 -6.89 2.63 -1.08
C TRP A 103 -7.50 3.75 -0.23
N LEU A 104 -7.08 5.00 -0.44
CA LEU A 104 -7.67 6.14 0.27
C LEU A 104 -9.13 6.32 -0.14
N LYS A 105 -9.43 6.21 -1.44
CA LYS A 105 -10.82 6.24 -1.93
C LYS A 105 -11.65 5.13 -1.27
N ALA A 106 -11.15 3.90 -1.27
CA ALA A 106 -11.82 2.78 -0.63
C ALA A 106 -12.02 2.99 0.88
N LEU A 107 -11.02 3.52 1.61
CA LEU A 107 -11.14 3.89 3.01
C LEU A 107 -12.26 4.91 3.23
N THR A 108 -12.37 5.94 2.38
CA THR A 108 -13.40 6.98 2.53
C THR A 108 -14.82 6.46 2.26
N GLU A 109 -14.96 5.38 1.50
CA GLU A 109 -16.23 4.72 1.21
C GLU A 109 -16.68 3.77 2.35
N LEU A 110 -15.82 3.46 3.32
CA LEU A 110 -16.20 2.63 4.47
C LEU A 110 -17.10 3.39 5.46
N PRO A 111 -18.01 2.69 6.16
CA PRO A 111 -18.78 3.25 7.27
C PRO A 111 -17.87 3.88 8.34
N SER A 112 -18.30 5.01 8.91
CA SER A 112 -17.52 5.74 9.91
C SER A 112 -17.17 4.91 11.15
N SER A 113 -17.99 3.92 11.50
CA SER A 113 -17.79 3.03 12.65
C SER A 113 -16.59 2.09 12.53
N ILE A 114 -16.12 1.81 11.31
CA ILE A 114 -14.98 0.90 11.05
C ILE A 114 -13.83 1.59 10.32
N ARG A 115 -13.97 2.89 10.04
CA ARG A 115 -13.03 3.66 9.22
C ARG A 115 -11.97 4.32 10.11
N ALA A 116 -10.70 3.99 9.88
CA ALA A 116 -9.57 4.74 10.44
C ALA A 116 -9.52 6.18 9.91
N SER A 117 -8.87 7.09 10.65
CA SER A 117 -8.61 8.43 10.13
C SER A 117 -7.72 8.36 8.88
N ARG A 118 -7.84 9.36 8.00
CA ARG A 118 -6.99 9.45 6.81
C ARG A 118 -5.52 9.50 7.21
N GLU A 119 -5.20 10.30 8.22
CA GLU A 119 -3.85 10.51 8.73
C GLU A 119 -3.25 9.20 9.22
N ASP A 120 -3.94 8.46 10.09
CA ASP A 120 -3.44 7.20 10.64
C ASP A 120 -3.23 6.16 9.55
N TYR A 121 -4.22 5.98 8.67
CA TYR A 121 -4.12 5.01 7.58
C TYR A 121 -2.98 5.35 6.61
N CYS A 122 -2.90 6.61 6.17
CA CYS A 122 -1.90 7.01 5.19
C CYS A 122 -0.48 7.04 5.79
N ASN A 123 -0.33 7.45 7.05
CA ASN A 123 0.96 7.41 7.72
C ASN A 123 1.41 5.97 7.97
N GLY A 124 0.52 5.06 8.39
CA GLY A 124 0.81 3.64 8.51
C GLY A 124 1.28 3.02 7.19
N CYS A 125 0.62 3.37 6.08
CA CYS A 125 1.03 2.96 4.74
C CYS A 125 2.44 3.45 4.36
N LEU A 126 2.75 4.74 4.61
CA LEU A 126 4.10 5.28 4.37
C LEU A 126 5.16 4.68 5.31
N ALA A 127 4.81 4.38 6.56
CA ALA A 127 5.68 3.71 7.51
C ALA A 127 6.03 2.29 7.02
N PHE A 128 5.03 1.52 6.59
CA PHE A 128 5.23 0.21 5.98
C PHE A 128 6.19 0.28 4.77
N PHE A 129 5.95 1.18 3.81
CA PHE A 129 6.84 1.31 2.66
C PHE A 129 8.25 1.78 3.04
N SER A 130 8.39 2.56 4.11
CA SER A 130 9.69 2.96 4.65
C SER A 130 10.45 1.75 5.23
N VAL A 131 9.76 0.85 5.94
CA VAL A 131 10.35 -0.41 6.42
C VAL A 131 10.80 -1.29 5.25
N VAL A 132 9.96 -1.46 4.22
CA VAL A 132 10.31 -2.24 3.02
C VAL A 132 11.56 -1.65 2.35
N ALA A 133 11.56 -0.33 2.11
CA ALA A 133 12.70 0.37 1.51
C ALA A 133 13.97 0.18 2.35
N ALA A 134 13.87 0.32 3.67
CA ALA A 134 15.01 0.16 4.56
C ALA A 134 15.64 -1.24 4.46
N ASN A 135 14.82 -2.29 4.39
CA ASN A 135 15.24 -3.70 4.23
C ASN A 135 15.82 -4.01 2.83
N LEU A 136 15.56 -3.15 1.85
CA LEU A 136 16.16 -3.19 0.51
C LEU A 136 17.47 -2.40 0.40
N GLY A 137 17.93 -1.76 1.48
CA GLY A 137 19.09 -0.85 1.42
C GLY A 137 18.74 0.50 0.79
N LEU A 138 17.48 0.93 0.85
CA LEU A 138 16.97 2.18 0.30
C LEU A 138 16.51 3.12 1.41
N ASN A 139 16.54 4.42 1.13
CA ASN A 139 15.91 5.45 1.94
C ASN A 139 14.63 5.92 1.24
N LEU A 140 13.53 5.99 1.98
CA LEU A 140 12.25 6.52 1.50
C LEU A 140 11.83 7.71 2.37
N LYS A 141 11.45 8.82 1.72
CA LYS A 141 10.79 9.97 2.36
C LYS A 141 9.40 10.14 1.78
N GLY A 142 8.39 9.92 2.61
CA GLY A 142 6.99 10.08 2.26
C GLY A 142 6.46 11.49 2.56
N LYS A 143 5.49 11.95 1.78
CA LYS A 143 4.68 13.15 2.06
C LYS A 143 3.23 12.89 1.65
N LEU A 144 2.29 13.18 2.55
CA LEU A 144 0.86 13.12 2.22
C LEU A 144 0.48 14.25 1.27
N LEU A 145 -0.39 13.94 0.32
CA LEU A 145 -1.08 14.87 -0.57
C LEU A 145 -2.58 14.72 -0.30
N GLU A 146 -3.39 15.71 -0.64
CA GLU A 146 -4.85 15.68 -0.41
C GLU A 146 -5.50 14.32 -0.73
N LYS A 147 -5.31 13.83 -1.96
CA LYS A 147 -5.90 12.57 -2.48
C LYS A 147 -4.90 11.41 -2.63
N GLY A 148 -3.70 11.53 -2.07
CA GLY A 148 -2.67 10.49 -2.23
C GLY A 148 -1.37 10.80 -1.51
N CYS A 149 -0.23 10.43 -2.09
CA CYS A 149 1.07 10.63 -1.46
C CYS A 149 2.20 10.78 -2.47
N ARG A 150 3.35 11.27 -2.00
CA ARG A 150 4.61 11.28 -2.73
C ARG A 150 5.65 10.49 -1.95
N MET A 151 6.36 9.60 -2.64
CA MET A 151 7.49 8.84 -2.11
C MET A 151 8.75 9.25 -2.89
N ALA A 152 9.73 9.82 -2.20
CA ALA A 152 11.08 10.01 -2.73
C ALA A 152 11.98 8.88 -2.24
N ILE A 153 12.54 8.12 -3.16
CA ILE A 153 13.33 6.92 -2.92
C ILE A 153 14.75 7.16 -3.41
N ARG A 154 15.75 6.78 -2.63
CA ARG A 154 17.17 6.85 -2.98
C ARG A 154 17.91 5.64 -2.42
N LYS A 155 19.07 5.29 -2.99
CA LYS A 155 19.96 4.32 -2.33
C LYS A 155 20.36 4.85 -0.94
N LYS A 156 20.55 3.94 0.02
CA LYS A 156 21.30 4.28 1.23
C LYS A 156 22.76 4.54 0.82
N ALA A 157 23.32 5.62 1.36
CA ALA A 157 24.75 5.85 1.31
C ALA A 157 25.44 4.80 2.17
#